data_AF-A0AAE2ESJ5-F1
#
_entry.id   AF-A0AAE2ESJ5-F1
#
_cell.length_a   1.000
_cell.length_b   1.000
_cell.length_c   1.000
_cell.angle_alpha   90.00
_cell.angle_beta   90.00
_cell.angle_gamma   90.00
#
_symmetry.space_group_name_H-M   'P 1'
#
loop_
_entity.id
_entity.type
_entity.pdbx_description
1 polymer ?
#
loop_
_entity_poly.entity_id
_entity_poly.type
_entity_poly.pdbx_seq_one_letter_code
_entity_poly.pdbx_strand_id
1 'polypeptide(L)'
;MRNKKFYLMLLLMIVAVFSAACSGGNKSASADKDEAKKADNAEIKILSTEYTLPDDSTTKLADGELILKVKVSVKNTGKEPLSVTRRSFNLYHGDSKVTDVNIYDAQNERLTTATLNSDKSVDGYLYYQVEKGEKYQLEYAPETYGDEKIEPIEFEIDGGSSAMLESAKKLDDPAKALLAYTDITLFGKDNEDFEKLTGENKREIVTDYIEGGQKSLIKSMGIYNEEDVDKKKLNKLISAIQNAYKDKAKVKAVTKTMTSEEAKVEATITPIDSSDTQKRVQKRMEEYVKDSGKNYMSREELINPTIDAMAEELKKVETASNDKTVEITMKKTKDGKWQLDLTDYDTEDYFSSFFKN
;
A
#
# COMPACT_ATOMS: atom_id res chain seq x y z
N MET A 1 -7.28 27.02 4.27
CA MET A 1 -6.43 27.77 3.33
C MET A 1 -4.98 27.41 3.60
N ARG A 2 -4.28 26.91 2.57
CA ARG A 2 -2.97 26.25 2.63
C ARG A 2 -1.85 27.29 2.56
N ASN A 3 -1.19 27.61 3.66
CA ASN A 3 -0.07 28.56 3.67
C ASN A 3 1.24 27.86 3.30
N LYS A 4 1.51 27.78 2.00
CA LYS A 4 2.86 27.59 1.46
C LYS A 4 3.64 28.90 1.69
N LYS A 5 4.76 28.85 2.41
CA LYS A 5 5.80 29.90 2.34
C LYS A 5 7.18 29.26 2.29
N PHE A 6 7.67 29.11 1.06
CA PHE A 6 9.09 29.03 0.75
C PHE A 6 9.73 30.39 1.05
N TYR A 7 10.79 30.41 1.87
CA TYR A 7 11.86 31.40 1.74
C TYR A 7 13.19 30.68 1.97
N LEU A 8 13.85 30.39 0.86
CA LEU A 8 15.22 29.92 0.76
C LEU A 8 16.13 31.14 0.64
N MET A 9 17.08 31.34 1.55
CA MET A 9 18.28 32.13 1.25
C MET A 9 19.39 31.83 2.26
N LEU A 10 20.27 30.87 1.95
CA LEU A 10 21.74 31.00 2.04
C LEU A 10 22.40 29.68 1.61
N LEU A 11 23.05 29.63 0.44
CA LEU A 11 24.39 29.04 0.33
C LEU A 11 25.05 29.38 -1.01
N LEU A 12 26.30 29.80 -0.90
CA LEU A 12 27.24 30.10 -1.98
C LEU A 12 27.70 28.83 -2.72
N MET A 13 28.11 29.07 -3.97
CA MET A 13 28.73 28.21 -4.99
C MET A 13 29.59 27.03 -4.48
N ILE A 14 29.61 25.95 -5.27
CA ILE A 14 30.78 25.49 -6.04
C ILE A 14 30.30 24.74 -7.29
N VAL A 15 30.77 25.19 -8.45
CA VAL A 15 30.69 24.49 -9.73
C VAL A 15 31.74 23.38 -9.72
N ALA A 16 31.32 22.13 -9.97
CA ALA A 16 32.22 21.09 -10.47
C ALA A 16 31.49 20.31 -11.56
N VAL A 17 31.95 20.52 -12.80
CA VAL A 17 31.54 19.77 -13.98
C VAL A 17 32.15 18.37 -13.88
N PHE A 18 31.32 17.34 -13.83
CA PHE A 18 31.66 16.03 -14.37
C PHE A 18 30.48 15.51 -15.20
N SER A 19 30.64 15.64 -16.51
CA SER A 19 29.90 14.87 -17.49
C SER A 19 30.28 13.39 -17.35
N ALA A 20 29.39 12.60 -16.78
CA ALA A 20 29.32 11.16 -17.04
C ALA A 20 27.86 10.83 -17.30
N ALA A 21 27.54 10.64 -18.59
CA ALA A 21 26.36 9.91 -19.01
C ALA A 21 26.45 8.49 -18.45
N CYS A 22 25.45 8.09 -17.67
CA CYS A 22 24.86 6.75 -17.68
C CYS A 22 23.52 6.80 -16.95
N SER A 23 22.49 6.31 -17.62
CA SER A 23 21.12 6.12 -17.16
C SER A 23 21.07 5.47 -15.78
N GLY A 24 20.62 6.23 -14.78
CA GLY A 24 20.24 5.70 -13.48
C GLY A 24 18.88 5.00 -13.56
N GLY A 25 18.87 3.79 -14.12
CA GLY A 25 17.77 2.84 -13.94
C GLY A 25 17.96 2.15 -12.59
N ASN A 26 16.91 2.16 -11.77
CA ASN A 26 16.84 1.37 -10.54
C ASN A 26 17.34 -0.05 -10.79
N LYS A 27 18.25 -0.53 -9.94
CA LYS A 27 18.61 -1.96 -9.88
C LYS A 27 17.35 -2.74 -9.53
N SER A 28 16.70 -3.34 -10.53
CA SER A 28 15.67 -4.36 -10.31
C SER A 28 16.34 -5.60 -9.70
N ALA A 29 15.55 -6.34 -8.93
CA ALA A 29 16.01 -7.58 -8.31
C ALA A 29 16.53 -8.54 -9.39
N SER A 30 17.67 -9.15 -9.09
CA SER A 30 18.48 -9.98 -9.97
C SER A 30 17.88 -11.37 -10.12
N ALA A 31 17.39 -11.71 -11.32
CA ALA A 31 17.43 -13.10 -11.78
C ALA A 31 18.84 -13.37 -12.33
N ASP A 32 19.35 -14.59 -12.18
CA ASP A 32 20.47 -15.06 -12.99
C ASP A 32 20.15 -14.72 -14.46
N LYS A 33 20.98 -13.90 -15.08
CA LYS A 33 20.81 -13.53 -16.48
C LYS A 33 21.01 -14.79 -17.29
N ASP A 34 19.92 -15.48 -17.61
CA ASP A 34 19.96 -16.53 -18.61
C ASP A 34 20.57 -15.93 -19.88
N GLU A 35 21.62 -16.58 -20.37
CA GLU A 35 22.26 -16.22 -21.63
C GLU A 35 21.19 -16.21 -22.73
N ALA A 36 21.33 -15.29 -23.67
CA ALA A 36 20.39 -15.18 -24.77
C ALA A 36 20.28 -16.52 -25.51
N LYS A 37 19.09 -17.12 -25.51
CA LYS A 37 18.84 -18.37 -26.22
C LYS A 37 18.35 -18.06 -27.62
N LYS A 38 18.82 -18.85 -28.60
CA LYS A 38 18.54 -18.64 -30.01
C LYS A 38 17.69 -19.78 -30.56
N ALA A 39 16.62 -19.42 -31.26
CA ALA A 39 15.96 -20.25 -32.25
C ALA A 39 16.47 -19.87 -33.64
N ASP A 40 16.06 -20.62 -34.66
CA ASP A 40 16.48 -20.43 -36.04
C ASP A 40 16.24 -19.00 -36.57
N ASN A 41 15.16 -18.35 -36.14
CA ASN A 41 14.76 -17.01 -36.60
C ASN A 41 14.65 -15.96 -35.47
N ALA A 42 14.91 -16.31 -34.22
CA ALA A 42 14.76 -15.41 -33.09
C ALA A 42 15.84 -15.59 -32.01
N GLU A 43 16.23 -14.50 -31.36
CA GLU A 43 17.00 -14.51 -30.12
C GLU A 43 16.11 -13.97 -28.98
N ILE A 44 15.98 -14.76 -27.92
CA ILE A 44 15.11 -14.46 -26.77
C ILE A 44 15.97 -14.26 -25.52
N LYS A 45 15.64 -13.24 -24.73
CA LYS A 45 16.27 -12.97 -23.44
C LYS A 45 15.22 -12.76 -22.36
N ILE A 46 15.43 -13.35 -21.20
CA ILE A 46 14.74 -12.93 -19.97
C ILE A 46 15.55 -11.78 -19.38
N LEU A 47 14.97 -10.59 -19.37
CA LEU A 47 15.60 -9.39 -18.82
C LEU A 47 15.43 -9.30 -17.29
N SER A 48 14.28 -9.75 -16.78
CA SER A 48 13.99 -9.79 -15.35
C SER A 48 12.78 -10.68 -15.04
N THR A 49 12.75 -11.25 -13.83
CA THR A 49 11.59 -11.90 -13.24
C THR A 49 11.31 -11.30 -11.86
N GLU A 50 10.05 -11.09 -11.54
CA GLU A 50 9.61 -10.67 -10.20
C GLU A 50 8.19 -11.16 -9.92
N TYR A 51 7.82 -11.24 -8.65
CA TYR A 51 6.43 -11.39 -8.24
C TYR A 51 5.74 -10.02 -8.15
N THR A 52 4.46 -9.98 -8.53
CA THR A 52 3.56 -8.85 -8.36
C THR A 52 2.17 -9.32 -7.91
N LEU A 53 1.33 -8.36 -7.52
CA LEU A 53 -0.10 -8.57 -7.38
C LEU A 53 -0.83 -8.19 -8.68
N PRO A 54 -2.08 -8.62 -8.85
CA PRO A 54 -2.95 -8.10 -9.90
C PRO A 54 -3.12 -6.59 -9.76
N ASP A 55 -3.44 -5.93 -10.85
CA ASP A 55 -3.76 -4.50 -10.89
C ASP A 55 -5.22 -4.21 -10.58
N ASP A 56 -6.11 -5.17 -10.81
CA ASP A 56 -7.53 -5.10 -10.50
C ASP A 56 -8.03 -6.31 -9.70
N SER A 57 -9.28 -6.23 -9.23
CA SER A 57 -9.92 -7.27 -8.42
C SER A 57 -10.57 -8.40 -9.24
N THR A 58 -10.45 -8.37 -10.58
CA THR A 58 -11.03 -9.40 -11.44
C THR A 58 -10.21 -10.69 -11.40
N THR A 59 -8.91 -10.57 -11.17
CA THR A 59 -8.02 -11.71 -10.95
C THR A 59 -8.09 -12.15 -9.49
N LYS A 60 -8.51 -13.40 -9.26
CA LYS A 60 -8.61 -13.98 -7.92
C LYS A 60 -7.41 -14.89 -7.67
N LEU A 61 -6.62 -14.55 -6.66
CA LEU A 61 -5.52 -15.37 -6.18
C LEU A 61 -5.98 -16.20 -4.97
N ALA A 62 -5.63 -17.48 -4.96
CA ALA A 62 -5.72 -18.32 -3.77
C ALA A 62 -4.55 -18.05 -2.81
N ASP A 63 -4.64 -18.59 -1.59
CA ASP A 63 -3.57 -18.47 -0.60
C ASP A 63 -2.26 -19.05 -1.14
N GLY A 64 -1.21 -18.22 -1.15
CA GLY A 64 0.11 -18.62 -1.66
C GLY A 64 0.33 -18.36 -3.16
N GLU A 65 -0.71 -17.98 -3.90
CA GLU A 65 -0.59 -17.58 -5.30
C GLU A 65 -0.18 -16.11 -5.45
N LEU A 66 0.58 -15.83 -6.51
CA LEU A 66 1.02 -14.49 -6.92
C LEU A 66 1.00 -14.39 -8.45
N ILE A 67 1.26 -13.20 -8.98
CA ILE A 67 1.54 -13.02 -10.40
C ILE A 67 3.04 -13.07 -10.64
N LEU A 68 3.50 -13.98 -11.49
CA LEU A 68 4.84 -13.95 -12.05
C LEU A 68 4.86 -12.94 -13.20
N LYS A 69 5.67 -11.89 -13.04
CA LYS A 69 5.95 -10.89 -14.06
C LYS A 69 7.30 -11.18 -14.70
N VAL A 70 7.31 -11.48 -15.99
CA VAL A 70 8.52 -11.80 -16.75
C VAL A 70 8.75 -10.75 -17.82
N LYS A 71 9.88 -10.05 -17.78
CA LYS A 71 10.30 -9.16 -18.86
C LYS A 71 11.11 -9.93 -19.88
N VAL A 72 10.65 -9.94 -21.12
CA VAL A 72 11.35 -10.59 -22.23
C VAL A 72 11.81 -9.56 -23.25
N SER A 73 12.89 -9.90 -23.96
CA SER A 73 13.33 -9.24 -25.19
C SER A 73 13.36 -10.26 -26.32
N VAL A 74 12.72 -9.93 -27.44
CA VAL A 74 12.69 -10.77 -28.64
C VAL A 74 13.35 -10.01 -29.76
N LYS A 75 14.39 -10.59 -30.36
CA LYS A 75 15.06 -10.05 -31.54
C LYS A 75 14.85 -10.99 -32.72
N ASN A 76 14.44 -10.46 -33.88
CA ASN A 76 14.45 -11.21 -35.13
C ASN A 76 15.88 -11.37 -35.65
N THR A 77 16.36 -12.60 -35.75
CA THR A 77 17.67 -12.95 -36.32
C THR A 77 17.55 -13.53 -37.73
N GLY A 78 16.33 -13.79 -38.19
CA GLY A 78 16.02 -14.21 -39.54
C GLY A 78 15.94 -13.04 -40.54
N LYS A 79 15.81 -13.39 -41.82
CA LYS A 79 15.67 -12.43 -42.92
C LYS A 79 14.22 -11.97 -43.12
N GLU A 80 13.27 -12.87 -42.88
CA GLU A 80 11.83 -12.61 -43.04
C GLU A 80 11.26 -11.89 -41.81
N PRO A 81 10.17 -11.10 -41.96
CA PRO A 81 9.49 -10.49 -40.83
C PRO A 81 8.97 -11.53 -39.83
N LEU A 82 9.27 -11.32 -38.54
CA LEU A 82 8.84 -12.18 -37.44
C LEU A 82 7.63 -11.56 -36.73
N SER A 83 6.52 -12.28 -36.65
CA SER A 83 5.39 -11.91 -35.80
C SER A 83 5.65 -12.39 -34.37
N VAL A 84 5.59 -11.47 -33.41
CA VAL A 84 5.73 -11.76 -31.99
C VAL A 84 4.43 -11.39 -31.29
N THR A 85 3.84 -12.35 -30.57
CA THR A 85 2.64 -12.12 -29.76
C THR A 85 2.86 -12.69 -28.36
N ARG A 86 2.04 -12.29 -27.39
CA ARG A 86 2.05 -12.93 -26.07
C ARG A 86 1.76 -14.44 -26.14
N ARG A 87 1.04 -14.90 -27.15
CA ARG A 87 0.63 -16.30 -27.31
C ARG A 87 1.79 -17.17 -27.79
N SER A 88 2.85 -16.56 -28.31
CA SER A 88 4.12 -17.23 -28.57
C SER A 88 4.83 -17.69 -27.30
N PHE A 89 4.35 -17.29 -26.11
CA PHE A 89 4.94 -17.66 -24.83
C PHE A 89 3.98 -18.47 -23.96
N ASN A 90 4.45 -19.61 -23.47
CA ASN A 90 3.71 -20.50 -22.57
C ASN A 90 4.54 -20.76 -21.31
N LEU A 91 3.91 -20.66 -20.14
CA LEU A 91 4.55 -21.02 -18.88
C LEU A 91 4.00 -22.38 -18.42
N TYR A 92 4.88 -23.23 -17.90
CA TYR A 92 4.54 -24.55 -17.36
C TYR A 92 5.04 -24.72 -15.93
N HIS A 93 4.28 -25.49 -15.15
CA HIS A 93 4.67 -26.04 -13.86
C HIS A 93 4.63 -27.57 -13.99
N GLY A 94 5.82 -28.19 -14.09
CA GLY A 94 5.92 -29.56 -14.60
C GLY A 94 5.30 -29.67 -15.98
N ASP A 95 4.41 -30.64 -16.19
CA ASP A 95 3.73 -30.84 -17.48
C ASP A 95 2.45 -29.98 -17.63
N SER A 96 2.08 -29.20 -16.61
CA SER A 96 0.84 -28.43 -16.60
C SER A 96 1.06 -27.00 -17.08
N LYS A 97 0.33 -26.59 -18.12
CA LYS A 97 0.34 -25.21 -18.59
C LYS A 97 -0.31 -24.28 -17.56
N VAL A 98 0.39 -23.20 -17.23
CA VAL A 98 -0.05 -22.16 -16.30
C VAL A 98 -0.95 -21.15 -17.02
N THR A 99 -1.95 -20.63 -16.30
CA THR A 99 -2.89 -19.61 -16.81
C THR A 99 -2.21 -18.25 -17.01
N ASP A 100 -2.36 -17.68 -18.20
CA ASP A 100 -2.00 -16.29 -18.46
C ASP A 100 -3.03 -15.33 -17.88
N VAL A 101 -2.57 -14.20 -17.34
CA VAL A 101 -3.45 -13.21 -16.71
C VAL A 101 -3.56 -11.99 -17.60
N ASN A 102 -4.76 -11.41 -17.65
CA ASN A 102 -4.96 -10.14 -18.30
C ASN A 102 -4.75 -9.00 -17.29
N ILE A 103 -3.59 -8.36 -17.36
CA ILE A 103 -3.27 -7.18 -16.56
C ILE A 103 -3.35 -5.95 -17.47
N TYR A 104 -4.12 -4.95 -17.04
CA TYR A 104 -4.14 -3.58 -17.53
C TYR A 104 -2.89 -2.83 -17.02
N ASP A 105 -1.83 -2.96 -17.79
CA ASP A 105 -0.62 -2.19 -17.57
C ASP A 105 -0.88 -0.72 -17.96
N ALA A 106 -1.06 0.17 -16.97
CA ALA A 106 -1.29 1.59 -17.21
C ALA A 106 -0.13 2.29 -17.96
N GLN A 107 1.09 1.74 -17.87
CA GLN A 107 2.25 2.20 -18.66
C GLN A 107 2.34 1.50 -20.02
N ASN A 108 1.46 0.55 -20.32
CA ASN A 108 1.41 -0.23 -21.55
C ASN A 108 2.74 -0.97 -21.84
N GLU A 109 3.43 -1.44 -20.80
CA GLU A 109 4.70 -2.17 -20.92
C GLU A 109 4.51 -3.67 -21.17
N ARG A 110 3.26 -4.16 -21.17
CA ARG A 110 2.93 -5.53 -21.56
C ARG A 110 3.37 -5.82 -22.99
N LEU A 111 3.84 -7.05 -23.24
CA LEU A 111 4.19 -7.48 -24.59
C LEU A 111 2.94 -7.44 -25.50
N THR A 112 2.97 -6.53 -26.46
CA THR A 112 1.95 -6.38 -27.50
C THR A 112 2.36 -7.11 -28.78
N THR A 113 1.39 -7.31 -29.68
CA THR A 113 1.69 -7.88 -30.99
C THR A 113 2.60 -6.93 -31.77
N ALA A 114 3.72 -7.45 -32.26
CA ALA A 114 4.67 -6.71 -33.08
C ALA A 114 5.13 -7.53 -34.28
N THR A 115 5.39 -6.86 -35.40
CA THR A 115 6.10 -7.44 -36.54
C THR A 115 7.51 -6.86 -36.58
N LEU A 116 8.49 -7.74 -36.43
CA LEU A 116 9.90 -7.38 -36.37
C LEU A 116 10.55 -7.69 -37.72
N ASN A 117 11.06 -6.66 -38.39
CA ASN A 117 11.98 -6.88 -39.52
C ASN A 117 13.32 -7.44 -39.01
N SER A 118 14.15 -7.96 -39.93
CA SER A 118 15.51 -8.44 -39.62
C SER A 118 16.26 -7.50 -38.69
N ASP A 119 16.88 -8.06 -37.66
CA ASP A 119 17.64 -7.38 -36.61
C ASP A 119 16.86 -6.42 -35.70
N LYS A 120 15.54 -6.30 -35.83
CA LYS A 120 14.71 -5.51 -34.91
C LYS A 120 14.31 -6.32 -33.69
N SER A 121 14.06 -5.61 -32.59
CA SER A 121 13.66 -6.21 -31.32
C SER A 121 12.43 -5.52 -30.71
N VAL A 122 11.74 -6.25 -29.85
CA VAL A 122 10.69 -5.74 -28.96
C VAL A 122 10.92 -6.28 -27.56
N ASP A 123 10.65 -5.43 -26.58
CA ASP A 123 10.65 -5.80 -25.17
C ASP A 123 9.21 -5.72 -24.65
N GLY A 124 8.88 -6.54 -23.66
CA GLY A 124 7.59 -6.44 -22.98
C GLY A 124 7.45 -7.41 -21.83
N TYR A 125 6.43 -7.20 -21.00
CA TYR A 125 6.10 -8.09 -19.89
C TYR A 125 5.07 -9.15 -20.25
N LEU A 126 5.26 -10.34 -19.67
CA LEU A 126 4.33 -11.44 -19.60
C LEU A 126 3.88 -11.62 -18.14
N TYR A 127 2.65 -12.09 -17.94
CA TYR A 127 2.02 -12.20 -16.62
C TYR A 127 1.31 -13.54 -16.48
N TYR A 128 1.64 -14.29 -15.43
CA TYR A 128 1.11 -15.63 -15.17
C TYR A 128 0.71 -15.77 -13.69
N GLN A 129 -0.42 -16.41 -13.41
CA GLN A 129 -0.84 -16.73 -12.05
C GLN A 129 -0.14 -18.01 -11.60
N VAL A 130 0.62 -17.94 -10.50
CA VAL A 130 1.55 -18.99 -10.10
C VAL A 130 1.56 -19.20 -8.59
N GLU A 131 1.95 -20.38 -8.14
CA GLU A 131 2.29 -20.64 -6.73
C GLU A 131 3.66 -20.04 -6.38
N LYS A 132 3.73 -19.30 -5.27
CA LYS A 132 4.99 -18.66 -4.83
C LYS A 132 6.02 -19.71 -4.41
N GLY A 133 7.23 -19.60 -4.96
CA GLY A 133 8.38 -20.41 -4.56
C GLY A 133 8.63 -21.64 -5.44
N GLU A 134 7.71 -21.98 -6.33
CA GLU A 134 7.86 -23.12 -7.23
C GLU A 134 8.74 -22.80 -8.45
N LYS A 135 9.12 -23.86 -9.18
CA LYS A 135 9.91 -23.77 -10.41
C LYS A 135 9.01 -23.81 -11.64
N TYR A 136 9.35 -23.00 -12.63
CA TYR A 136 8.58 -22.86 -13.85
C TYR A 136 9.46 -22.97 -15.09
N GLN A 137 8.84 -23.40 -16.19
CA GLN A 137 9.46 -23.40 -17.51
C GLN A 137 8.72 -22.44 -18.42
N LEU A 138 9.41 -21.42 -18.91
CA LEU A 138 8.89 -20.50 -19.93
C LEU A 138 9.33 -20.98 -21.30
N GLU A 139 8.38 -21.27 -22.16
CA GLU A 139 8.61 -21.69 -23.55
C GLU A 139 8.26 -20.56 -24.51
N TYR A 140 9.16 -20.31 -25.47
CA TYR A 140 8.88 -19.50 -26.65
C TYR A 140 8.78 -20.40 -27.88
N ALA A 141 7.65 -20.32 -28.57
CA ALA A 141 7.44 -20.92 -29.88
C ALA A 141 6.92 -19.85 -30.85
N PRO A 142 7.64 -19.53 -31.93
CA PRO A 142 7.17 -18.57 -32.93
C PRO A 142 5.90 -19.09 -33.61
N GLU A 143 4.96 -18.19 -33.90
CA GLU A 143 3.79 -18.53 -34.73
C GLU A 143 4.27 -18.70 -36.18
N THR A 144 4.45 -19.94 -36.63
CA THR A 144 4.76 -20.27 -38.02
C THR A 144 3.49 -20.63 -38.79
N TYR A 145 3.43 -20.21 -40.07
CA TYR A 145 2.40 -20.66 -41.00
C TYR A 145 2.92 -21.89 -41.75
N GLY A 146 2.39 -23.09 -41.47
CA GLY A 146 2.73 -24.34 -42.16
C GLY A 146 3.04 -25.51 -41.22
N ASP A 147 3.54 -26.61 -41.78
CA ASP A 147 3.92 -27.83 -41.03
C ASP A 147 5.33 -27.75 -40.40
N GLU A 148 6.04 -26.62 -40.56
CA GLU A 148 7.36 -26.40 -39.95
C GLU A 148 7.23 -26.21 -38.44
N LYS A 149 7.54 -27.29 -37.72
CA LYS A 149 7.75 -27.26 -36.27
C LYS A 149 9.12 -26.64 -35.99
N ILE A 150 9.11 -25.44 -35.43
CA ILE A 150 10.32 -24.86 -34.82
C ILE A 150 10.40 -25.41 -33.39
N GLU A 151 11.58 -25.92 -33.01
CA GLU A 151 11.81 -26.37 -31.63
C GLU A 151 11.64 -25.18 -30.67
N PRO A 152 10.86 -25.35 -29.58
CA PRO A 152 10.63 -24.28 -28.63
C PRO A 152 11.93 -23.95 -27.89
N ILE A 153 12.11 -22.67 -27.58
CA ILE A 153 13.16 -22.24 -26.66
C ILE A 153 12.60 -22.28 -25.25
N GLU A 154 13.29 -22.97 -24.37
CA GLU A 154 12.86 -23.16 -22.98
C GLU A 154 13.76 -22.36 -22.03
N PHE A 155 13.19 -21.73 -21.01
CA PHE A 155 13.89 -21.04 -19.92
C PHE A 155 13.38 -21.56 -18.58
N GLU A 156 14.29 -21.84 -17.66
CA GLU A 156 13.93 -22.21 -16.29
C GLU A 156 13.80 -20.94 -15.44
N ILE A 157 12.72 -20.85 -14.67
CA ILE A 157 12.48 -19.75 -13.72
C ILE A 157 12.37 -20.36 -12.33
N ASP A 158 13.37 -20.10 -11.49
CA ASP A 158 13.35 -20.47 -10.08
C ASP A 158 12.60 -19.42 -9.24
N GLY A 159 11.30 -19.64 -9.02
CA GLY A 159 10.45 -18.80 -8.18
C GLY A 159 10.84 -18.83 -6.70
N GLY A 160 11.61 -19.84 -6.27
CA GLY A 160 12.17 -19.96 -4.92
C GLY A 160 13.47 -19.19 -4.70
N SER A 161 14.03 -18.60 -5.75
CA SER A 161 15.27 -17.82 -5.65
C SER A 161 15.14 -16.65 -4.68
N SER A 162 16.25 -16.26 -4.05
CA SER A 162 16.25 -15.19 -3.03
C SER A 162 15.72 -13.86 -3.57
N ALA A 163 16.00 -13.53 -4.84
CA ALA A 163 15.50 -12.32 -5.48
C ALA A 163 13.98 -12.36 -5.71
N MET A 164 13.44 -13.50 -6.15
CA MET A 164 12.01 -13.70 -6.31
C MET A 164 11.29 -13.59 -4.98
N LEU A 165 11.75 -14.30 -3.94
CA LEU A 165 11.16 -14.22 -2.61
C LEU A 165 11.25 -12.81 -2.00
N GLU A 166 12.31 -12.06 -2.29
CA GLU A 166 12.43 -10.66 -1.86
C GLU A 166 11.44 -9.74 -2.59
N SER A 167 11.17 -9.98 -3.88
CA SER A 167 10.11 -9.24 -4.59
C SER A 167 8.74 -9.51 -3.99
N ALA A 168 8.44 -10.77 -3.61
CA ALA A 168 7.18 -11.13 -2.96
C ALA A 168 7.00 -10.44 -1.59
N LYS A 169 8.04 -10.34 -0.77
CA LYS A 169 7.96 -9.69 0.56
C LYS A 169 7.60 -8.20 0.48
N LYS A 170 7.97 -7.52 -0.61
CA LYS A 170 7.71 -6.10 -0.84
C LYS A 170 6.26 -5.83 -1.23
N LEU A 171 5.51 -6.86 -1.66
CA LEU A 171 4.09 -6.73 -2.00
C LEU A 171 3.24 -6.36 -0.76
N ASP A 172 3.72 -6.71 0.43
CA ASP A 172 3.08 -6.36 1.70
C ASP A 172 3.42 -4.94 2.20
N ASP A 173 4.35 -4.23 1.57
CA ASP A 173 4.80 -2.92 2.05
C ASP A 173 3.70 -1.85 2.13
N PRO A 174 2.71 -1.77 1.20
CA PRO A 174 1.56 -0.87 1.35
C PRO A 174 0.75 -1.16 2.61
N ALA A 175 0.44 -2.44 2.89
CA ALA A 175 -0.28 -2.84 4.10
C ALA A 175 0.52 -2.55 5.37
N LYS A 176 1.84 -2.82 5.37
CA LYS A 176 2.73 -2.45 6.48
C LYS A 176 2.75 -0.94 6.71
N ALA A 177 2.78 -0.15 5.65
CA ALA A 177 2.74 1.32 5.73
C ALA A 177 1.42 1.80 6.34
N LEU A 178 0.25 1.29 5.88
CA LEU A 178 -1.06 1.59 6.47
C LEU A 178 -1.12 1.26 7.97
N LEU A 179 -0.61 0.09 8.36
CA LEU A 179 -0.50 -0.31 9.77
C LEU A 179 0.46 0.59 10.55
N ALA A 180 1.54 1.09 9.94
CA ALA A 180 2.45 2.03 10.57
C ALA A 180 1.79 3.40 10.82
N TYR A 181 0.99 3.93 9.88
CA TYR A 181 0.15 5.12 10.16
C TYR A 181 -0.79 4.85 11.32
N THR A 182 -1.42 3.68 11.35
CA THR A 182 -2.38 3.29 12.39
C THR A 182 -1.73 3.21 13.77
N ASP A 183 -0.55 2.61 13.85
CA ASP A 183 0.25 2.51 15.07
C ASP A 183 0.53 3.91 15.64
N ILE A 184 1.09 4.82 14.84
CA ILE A 184 1.52 6.13 15.35
C ILE A 184 0.36 7.11 15.61
N THR A 185 -0.77 6.94 14.90
CA THR A 185 -1.95 7.81 15.06
C THR A 185 -2.95 7.20 16.02
N LEU A 186 -3.79 6.26 15.58
CA LEU A 186 -4.88 5.69 16.37
C LEU A 186 -4.41 4.99 17.64
N PHE A 187 -3.29 4.26 17.59
CA PHE A 187 -2.82 3.50 18.75
C PHE A 187 -1.81 4.26 19.62
N GLY A 188 -1.31 5.42 19.14
CA GLY A 188 -0.30 6.22 19.84
C GLY A 188 0.97 5.43 20.18
N LYS A 189 1.30 4.44 19.35
CA LYS A 189 2.43 3.52 19.51
C LYS A 189 3.58 3.94 18.60
N ASP A 190 4.80 3.81 19.08
CA ASP A 190 5.96 4.03 18.21
C ASP A 190 6.07 2.94 17.13
N ASN A 191 6.47 3.34 15.94
CA ASN A 191 6.75 2.43 14.84
C ASN A 191 8.09 2.84 14.19
N GLU A 192 9.09 1.96 14.31
CA GLU A 192 10.46 2.23 13.83
C GLU A 192 10.56 2.17 12.30
N ASP A 193 9.67 1.40 11.66
CA ASP A 193 9.66 1.25 10.21
C ASP A 193 8.87 2.35 9.50
N PHE A 194 8.14 3.22 10.23
CA PHE A 194 7.28 4.25 9.63
C PHE A 194 8.01 5.08 8.57
N GLU A 195 9.08 5.78 8.94
CA GLU A 195 9.79 6.69 8.02
C GLU A 195 10.44 5.92 6.86
N LYS A 196 10.84 4.66 7.11
CA LYS A 196 11.39 3.77 6.08
C LYS A 196 10.33 3.29 5.09
N LEU A 197 9.09 3.09 5.52
CA LEU A 197 7.99 2.62 4.68
C LEU A 197 7.32 3.77 3.93
N THR A 198 7.15 4.93 4.57
CA THR A 198 6.35 6.04 4.06
C THR A 198 7.17 7.20 3.50
N GLY A 199 8.44 7.33 3.92
CA GLY A 199 9.27 8.49 3.61
C GLY A 199 8.85 9.77 4.33
N GLU A 200 7.83 9.70 5.19
CA GLU A 200 7.30 10.85 5.92
C GLU A 200 7.93 11.01 7.30
N ASN A 201 7.88 12.24 7.83
CA ASN A 201 8.38 12.53 9.17
C ASN A 201 7.36 12.07 10.23
N LYS A 202 7.73 11.07 11.04
CA LYS A 202 6.83 10.52 12.08
C LYS A 202 6.34 11.59 13.06
N ARG A 203 7.22 12.53 13.46
CA ARG A 203 6.87 13.56 14.44
C ARG A 203 5.86 14.56 13.88
N GLU A 204 6.01 14.94 12.62
CA GLU A 204 5.08 15.84 11.92
C GLU A 204 3.68 15.22 11.87
N ILE A 205 3.58 13.96 11.39
CA ILE A 205 2.31 13.24 11.30
C ILE A 205 1.61 13.10 12.66
N VAL A 206 2.36 12.72 13.71
CA VAL A 206 1.80 12.63 15.07
C VAL A 206 1.33 14.00 15.56
N THR A 207 2.11 15.07 15.32
CA THR A 207 1.74 16.42 15.75
C THR A 207 0.45 16.87 15.08
N ASP A 208 0.36 16.71 13.76
CA ASP A 208 -0.81 17.08 12.97
C ASP A 208 -2.05 16.27 13.39
N TYR A 209 -1.90 14.97 13.65
CA TYR A 209 -2.98 14.12 14.13
C TYR A 209 -3.51 14.61 15.49
N ILE A 210 -2.63 14.90 16.45
CA ILE A 210 -3.03 15.38 17.78
C ILE A 210 -3.70 16.76 17.67
N GLU A 211 -3.10 17.72 16.96
CA GLU A 211 -3.67 19.06 16.79
C GLU A 211 -5.03 19.04 16.05
N GLY A 212 -5.13 18.22 15.00
CA GLY A 212 -6.38 17.99 14.27
C GLY A 212 -7.45 17.38 15.17
N GLY A 213 -7.09 16.35 15.94
CA GLY A 213 -7.98 15.70 16.91
C GLY A 213 -8.49 16.66 17.98
N GLN A 214 -7.61 17.51 18.53
CA GLN A 214 -7.99 18.56 19.47
C GLN A 214 -9.04 19.51 18.89
N LYS A 215 -8.79 20.06 17.70
CA LYS A 215 -9.71 20.97 17.01
C LYS A 215 -11.07 20.31 16.74
N SER A 216 -11.05 19.06 16.28
CA SER A 216 -12.27 18.28 16.03
C SER A 216 -13.08 18.03 17.30
N LEU A 217 -12.43 17.71 18.42
CA LEU A 217 -13.09 17.51 19.72
C LEU A 217 -13.73 18.80 20.26
N ILE A 218 -13.02 19.93 20.18
CA ILE A 218 -13.54 21.24 20.58
C ILE A 218 -14.80 21.57 19.76
N LYS A 219 -14.71 21.39 18.44
CA LYS A 219 -15.83 21.62 17.52
C LYS A 219 -17.01 20.68 17.81
N SER A 220 -16.77 19.39 18.04
CA SER A 220 -17.82 18.41 18.30
C SER A 220 -18.54 18.65 19.64
N MET A 221 -17.85 19.22 20.63
CA MET A 221 -18.45 19.68 21.90
C MET A 221 -19.17 21.04 21.78
N GLY A 222 -19.14 21.67 20.60
CA GLY A 222 -19.74 22.98 20.35
C GLY A 222 -19.13 24.11 21.18
N ILE A 223 -17.83 24.01 21.48
CA ILE A 223 -17.10 25.01 22.26
C ILE A 223 -16.65 26.12 21.31
N TYR A 224 -17.03 27.37 21.62
CA TYR A 224 -16.74 28.52 20.77
C TYR A 224 -15.43 29.24 21.13
N ASN A 225 -15.06 29.22 22.41
CA ASN A 225 -13.83 29.83 22.91
C ASN A 225 -12.84 28.73 23.34
N GLU A 226 -11.75 28.57 22.59
CA GLU A 226 -10.73 27.54 22.88
C GLU A 226 -10.02 27.79 24.22
N GLU A 227 -10.02 29.01 24.73
CA GLU A 227 -9.39 29.37 26.02
C GLU A 227 -10.11 28.74 27.22
N ASP A 228 -11.37 28.36 27.07
CA ASP A 228 -12.17 27.71 28.13
C ASP A 228 -11.76 26.24 28.34
N VAL A 229 -10.96 25.69 27.42
CA VAL A 229 -10.54 24.28 27.40
C VAL A 229 -9.15 24.13 27.99
N ASP A 230 -9.02 23.31 29.03
CA ASP A 230 -7.72 22.89 29.52
C ASP A 230 -7.06 21.95 28.50
N LYS A 231 -6.07 22.45 27.78
CA LYS A 231 -5.31 21.69 26.77
C LYS A 231 -4.68 20.41 27.34
N LYS A 232 -4.31 20.38 28.63
CA LYS A 232 -3.78 19.16 29.27
C LYS A 232 -4.86 18.09 29.38
N LYS A 233 -6.11 18.48 29.70
CA LYS A 233 -7.24 17.55 29.73
C LYS A 233 -7.61 17.05 28.35
N LEU A 234 -7.55 17.91 27.34
CA LEU A 234 -7.77 17.51 25.96
C LEU A 234 -6.73 16.49 25.48
N ASN A 235 -5.45 16.70 25.80
CA ASN A 235 -4.40 15.71 25.56
C ASN A 235 -4.65 14.39 26.29
N LYS A 236 -5.07 14.45 27.55
CA LYS A 236 -5.43 13.25 28.33
C LYS A 236 -6.60 12.49 27.67
N LEU A 237 -7.60 13.20 27.15
CA LEU A 237 -8.71 12.59 26.42
C LEU A 237 -8.22 11.90 25.13
N ILE A 238 -7.38 12.55 24.34
CA ILE A 238 -6.79 11.93 23.14
C ILE A 238 -5.98 10.68 23.50
N SER A 239 -5.15 10.74 24.55
CA SER A 239 -4.44 9.56 25.03
C SER A 239 -5.38 8.45 25.54
N ALA A 240 -6.52 8.80 26.16
CA ALA A 240 -7.52 7.83 26.57
C ALA A 240 -8.18 7.14 25.35
N ILE A 241 -8.46 7.91 24.29
CA ILE A 241 -8.95 7.38 23.00
C ILE A 241 -7.91 6.43 22.39
N GLN A 242 -6.65 6.85 22.30
CA GLN A 242 -5.58 6.02 21.73
C GLN A 242 -5.37 4.73 22.52
N ASN A 243 -5.41 4.80 23.85
CA ASN A 243 -5.31 3.61 24.69
C ASN A 243 -6.52 2.67 24.52
N ALA A 244 -7.73 3.22 24.40
CA ALA A 244 -8.91 2.40 24.13
C ALA A 244 -8.78 1.64 22.80
N TYR A 245 -8.32 2.32 21.73
CA TYR A 245 -8.05 1.65 20.45
C TYR A 245 -6.95 0.60 20.56
N LYS A 246 -5.81 0.95 21.14
CA LYS A 246 -4.67 0.05 21.30
C LYS A 246 -5.03 -1.22 22.08
N ASP A 247 -5.87 -1.10 23.10
CA ASP A 247 -6.20 -2.21 24.00
C ASP A 247 -7.38 -3.06 23.51
N LYS A 248 -8.31 -2.47 22.73
CA LYS A 248 -9.60 -3.08 22.40
C LYS A 248 -9.88 -3.24 20.91
N ALA A 249 -9.34 -2.38 20.05
CA ALA A 249 -9.49 -2.54 18.61
C ALA A 249 -8.44 -3.51 18.05
N LYS A 250 -8.74 -4.10 16.90
CA LYS A 250 -7.81 -4.93 16.14
C LYS A 250 -7.87 -4.53 14.68
N VAL A 251 -6.73 -4.61 14.00
CA VAL A 251 -6.68 -4.41 12.55
C VAL A 251 -5.73 -5.42 11.93
N LYS A 252 -6.15 -5.98 10.80
CA LYS A 252 -5.31 -6.73 9.86
C LYS A 252 -5.41 -6.05 8.51
N ALA A 253 -4.30 -5.97 7.79
CA ALA A 253 -4.26 -5.37 6.47
C ALA A 253 -3.57 -6.31 5.48
N VAL A 254 -4.11 -6.40 4.27
CA VAL A 254 -3.56 -7.19 3.17
C VAL A 254 -3.59 -6.35 1.91
N THR A 255 -2.46 -6.23 1.20
CA THR A 255 -2.43 -5.61 -0.12
C THR A 255 -3.12 -6.55 -1.11
N LYS A 256 -4.20 -6.11 -1.78
CA LYS A 256 -4.99 -6.91 -2.71
C LYS A 256 -4.56 -6.73 -4.16
N THR A 257 -4.36 -5.47 -4.55
CA THR A 257 -3.94 -5.10 -5.90
C THR A 257 -2.81 -4.11 -5.85
N MET A 258 -1.99 -4.08 -6.89
CA MET A 258 -0.85 -3.18 -6.98
C MET A 258 -0.53 -2.83 -8.44
N THR A 259 -0.37 -1.54 -8.69
CA THR A 259 0.22 -0.99 -9.90
C THR A 259 1.59 -0.40 -9.56
N SER A 260 2.24 0.23 -10.55
CA SER A 260 3.47 0.97 -10.32
C SER A 260 3.26 2.28 -9.53
N GLU A 261 2.04 2.79 -9.45
CA GLU A 261 1.72 4.08 -8.82
C GLU A 261 0.87 3.95 -7.55
N GLU A 262 0.06 2.91 -7.44
CA GLU A 262 -0.89 2.74 -6.33
C GLU A 262 -1.09 1.28 -5.93
N ALA A 263 -1.60 1.06 -4.73
CA ALA A 263 -1.98 -0.24 -4.25
C ALA A 263 -3.29 -0.15 -3.47
N LYS A 264 -4.16 -1.14 -3.64
CA LYS A 264 -5.36 -1.28 -2.80
C LYS A 264 -5.08 -2.21 -1.64
N VAL A 265 -5.31 -1.72 -0.44
CA VAL A 265 -5.16 -2.46 0.81
C VAL A 265 -6.53 -2.71 1.41
N GLU A 266 -6.85 -3.98 1.61
CA GLU A 266 -8.03 -4.40 2.37
C GLU A 266 -7.65 -4.44 3.85
N ALA A 267 -8.39 -3.68 4.66
CA ALA A 267 -8.23 -3.70 6.10
C ALA A 267 -9.47 -4.30 6.76
N THR A 268 -9.26 -5.32 7.58
CA THR A 268 -10.28 -5.92 8.45
C THR A 268 -10.07 -5.40 9.86
N ILE A 269 -11.04 -4.63 10.35
CA ILE A 269 -11.01 -3.94 11.64
C ILE A 269 -12.05 -4.54 12.57
N THR A 270 -11.63 -4.93 13.76
CA THR A 270 -12.53 -5.14 14.89
C THR A 270 -12.59 -3.83 15.69
N PRO A 271 -13.69 -3.05 15.63
CA PRO A 271 -13.76 -1.75 16.27
C PRO A 271 -13.94 -1.84 17.80
N ILE A 272 -13.80 -0.69 18.46
CA ILE A 272 -14.33 -0.53 19.82
C ILE A 272 -15.84 -0.25 19.77
N ASP A 273 -16.57 -0.76 20.75
CA ASP A 273 -17.99 -0.49 20.96
C ASP A 273 -18.15 0.67 21.95
N SER A 274 -18.55 1.82 21.43
CA SER A 274 -18.75 3.06 22.17
C SER A 274 -20.23 3.44 22.29
N SER A 275 -21.16 2.57 21.89
CA SER A 275 -22.59 2.88 21.81
C SER A 275 -23.20 3.39 23.12
N ASP A 276 -22.71 2.90 24.26
CA ASP A 276 -23.18 3.33 25.58
C ASP A 276 -22.31 4.41 26.23
N THR A 277 -21.18 4.78 25.62
CA THR A 277 -20.24 5.76 26.22
C THR A 277 -20.91 7.11 26.43
N GLN A 278 -21.68 7.60 25.46
CA GLN A 278 -22.40 8.87 25.60
C GLN A 278 -23.38 8.85 26.78
N LYS A 279 -24.17 7.77 26.93
CA LYS A 279 -25.11 7.64 28.05
C LYS A 279 -24.40 7.60 29.40
N ARG A 280 -23.27 6.91 29.48
CA ARG A 280 -22.45 6.85 30.71
C ARG A 280 -21.85 8.22 31.06
N VAL A 281 -21.34 8.96 30.08
CA VAL A 281 -20.85 10.32 30.27
C VAL A 281 -21.97 11.24 30.74
N GLN A 282 -23.15 11.18 30.10
CA GLN A 282 -24.30 11.98 30.50
C GLN A 282 -24.70 11.70 31.95
N LYS A 283 -24.87 10.43 32.32
CA LYS A 283 -25.22 10.04 33.70
C LYS A 283 -24.20 10.56 34.72
N ARG A 284 -22.90 10.46 34.40
CA ARG A 284 -21.82 10.95 35.27
C ARG A 284 -21.88 12.47 35.43
N MET A 285 -22.23 13.20 34.38
CA MET A 285 -22.38 14.65 34.44
C MET A 285 -23.63 15.08 35.22
N GLU A 286 -24.73 14.33 35.12
CA GLU A 286 -25.93 14.54 35.95
C GLU A 286 -25.61 14.37 37.45
N GLU A 287 -24.88 13.31 37.80
CA GLU A 287 -24.40 13.07 39.17
C GLU A 287 -23.46 14.20 39.65
N TYR A 288 -22.51 14.62 38.80
CA TYR A 288 -21.58 15.71 39.11
C TYR A 288 -22.30 17.04 39.42
N VAL A 289 -23.32 17.41 38.61
CA VAL A 289 -24.11 18.62 38.85
C VAL A 289 -24.89 18.51 40.16
N LYS A 290 -25.51 17.36 40.42
CA LYS A 290 -26.27 17.11 41.65
C LYS A 290 -25.37 17.23 42.90
N ASP A 291 -24.18 16.63 42.85
CA ASP A 291 -23.24 16.61 43.97
C ASP A 291 -22.56 17.96 44.21
N SER A 292 -22.55 18.84 43.20
CA SER A 292 -21.99 20.20 43.33
C SER A 292 -22.75 21.08 44.32
N GLY A 293 -24.01 20.76 44.63
CA GLY A 293 -24.89 21.59 45.46
C GLY A 293 -25.25 22.95 44.85
N LYS A 294 -24.86 23.21 43.60
CA LYS A 294 -25.20 24.44 42.87
C LYS A 294 -26.57 24.31 42.23
N ASN A 295 -27.38 25.36 42.34
CA ASN A 295 -28.67 25.46 41.65
C ASN A 295 -28.53 25.62 40.13
N TYR A 296 -27.36 26.08 39.67
CA TYR A 296 -27.03 26.29 38.27
C TYR A 296 -25.52 26.17 38.07
N MET A 297 -25.11 25.54 36.98
CA MET A 297 -23.74 25.53 36.49
C MET A 297 -23.71 26.03 35.05
N SER A 298 -22.78 26.92 34.73
CA SER A 298 -22.64 27.41 33.36
C SER A 298 -22.08 26.32 32.44
N ARG A 299 -22.25 26.50 31.13
CA ARG A 299 -21.64 25.60 30.13
C ARG A 299 -20.11 25.56 30.28
N GLU A 300 -19.48 26.71 30.51
CA GLU A 300 -18.02 26.83 30.68
C GLU A 300 -17.53 26.01 31.89
N GLU A 301 -18.26 26.06 33.01
CA GLU A 301 -17.95 25.26 34.21
C GLU A 301 -18.04 23.74 33.96
N LEU A 302 -18.79 23.31 32.94
CA LEU A 302 -19.02 21.90 32.63
C LEU A 302 -18.08 21.33 31.55
N ILE A 303 -17.38 22.18 30.77
CA ILE A 303 -16.49 21.73 29.69
C ILE A 303 -15.43 20.76 30.22
N ASN A 304 -14.60 21.22 31.15
CA ASN A 304 -13.46 20.45 31.64
C ASN A 304 -13.87 19.19 32.44
N PRO A 305 -14.89 19.22 33.31
CA PRO A 305 -15.47 18.01 33.91
C PRO A 305 -16.00 17.00 32.89
N THR A 306 -16.61 17.47 31.79
CA THR A 306 -17.10 16.60 30.72
C THR A 306 -15.95 15.89 30.00
N ILE A 307 -14.86 16.60 29.70
CA ILE A 307 -13.65 16.00 29.10
C ILE A 307 -13.07 14.91 30.00
N ASP A 308 -13.00 15.16 31.32
CA ASP A 308 -12.54 14.15 32.28
C ASP A 308 -13.49 12.94 32.32
N ALA A 309 -14.81 13.17 32.33
CA ALA A 309 -15.81 12.11 32.29
C ALA A 309 -15.67 11.25 31.02
N MET A 310 -15.50 11.87 29.85
CA MET A 310 -15.26 11.16 28.59
C MET A 310 -14.00 10.28 28.68
N ALA A 311 -12.89 10.82 29.16
CA ALA A 311 -11.63 10.08 29.28
C ALA A 311 -11.74 8.87 30.23
N GLU A 312 -12.49 8.99 31.32
CA GLU A 312 -12.72 7.89 32.25
C GLU A 312 -13.71 6.85 31.71
N GLU A 313 -14.77 7.25 31.03
CA GLU A 313 -15.77 6.33 30.47
C GLU A 313 -15.28 5.58 29.23
N LEU A 314 -14.29 6.13 28.51
CA LEU A 314 -13.59 5.45 27.42
C LEU A 314 -12.79 4.22 27.89
N LYS A 315 -12.32 4.20 29.14
CA LYS A 315 -11.62 3.02 29.69
C LYS A 315 -12.50 1.79 29.83
N LYS A 316 -13.82 1.97 29.76
CA LYS A 316 -14.84 0.93 29.92
C LYS A 316 -15.39 0.41 28.60
N VAL A 317 -14.90 0.91 27.46
CA VAL A 317 -15.33 0.38 26.16
C VAL A 317 -14.80 -1.03 25.97
N GLU A 318 -15.56 -1.82 25.23
CA GLU A 318 -15.20 -3.18 24.88
C GLU A 318 -14.97 -3.29 23.38
N THR A 319 -14.44 -4.42 22.94
CA THR A 319 -14.34 -4.76 21.53
C THR A 319 -15.74 -5.04 20.98
N ALA A 320 -16.05 -4.54 19.79
CA ALA A 320 -17.31 -4.84 19.13
C ALA A 320 -17.39 -6.33 18.70
N SER A 321 -18.62 -6.82 18.49
CA SER A 321 -18.87 -8.22 18.11
C SER A 321 -18.57 -8.54 16.65
N ASN A 322 -18.54 -7.53 15.78
CA ASN A 322 -18.47 -7.71 14.33
C ASN A 322 -17.30 -6.92 13.75
N ASP A 323 -16.61 -7.54 12.80
CA ASP A 323 -15.57 -6.88 12.02
C ASP A 323 -16.18 -5.98 10.92
N LYS A 324 -15.44 -4.95 10.54
CA LYS A 324 -15.66 -4.13 9.35
C LYS A 324 -14.51 -4.35 8.38
N THR A 325 -14.82 -4.47 7.10
CA THR A 325 -13.80 -4.54 6.04
C THR A 325 -13.96 -3.34 5.14
N VAL A 326 -12.84 -2.67 4.87
CA VAL A 326 -12.75 -1.47 4.02
C VAL A 326 -11.54 -1.59 3.10
N GLU A 327 -11.61 -0.96 1.95
CA GLU A 327 -10.48 -0.85 1.01
C GLU A 327 -9.91 0.57 1.05
N ILE A 328 -8.58 0.67 1.03
CA ILE A 328 -7.85 1.93 1.08
C ILE A 328 -6.81 1.94 -0.02
N THR A 329 -6.72 3.07 -0.72
CA THR A 329 -5.68 3.28 -1.73
C THR A 329 -4.43 3.90 -1.11
N MET A 330 -3.30 3.19 -1.24
CA MET A 330 -1.96 3.68 -0.89
C MET A 330 -1.26 4.17 -2.16
N LYS A 331 -0.64 5.34 -2.10
CA LYS A 331 0.08 5.94 -3.24
C LYS A 331 1.57 5.70 -3.11
N LYS A 332 2.20 5.30 -4.21
CA LYS A 332 3.64 5.07 -4.28
C LYS A 332 4.37 6.37 -4.61
N THR A 333 5.40 6.70 -3.84
CA THR A 333 6.29 7.82 -4.15
C THR A 333 7.29 7.43 -5.24
N LYS A 334 7.96 8.43 -5.84
CA LYS A 334 8.98 8.19 -6.88
C LYS A 334 10.17 7.36 -6.38
N ASP A 335 10.45 7.46 -5.10
CA ASP A 335 11.48 6.76 -4.33
C ASP A 335 10.97 5.43 -3.75
N GLY A 336 9.76 4.99 -4.12
CA GLY A 336 9.23 3.66 -3.84
C GLY A 336 8.66 3.49 -2.44
N LYS A 337 8.29 4.58 -1.76
CA LYS A 337 7.63 4.57 -0.45
C LYS A 337 6.12 4.62 -0.60
N TRP A 338 5.38 4.28 0.45
CA TRP A 338 3.91 4.19 0.41
C TRP A 338 3.28 5.23 1.33
N GLN A 339 2.48 6.10 0.74
CA GLN A 339 1.83 7.21 1.43
C GLN A 339 0.31 7.06 1.43
N LEU A 340 -0.30 7.47 2.54
CA LEU A 340 -1.74 7.52 2.70
C LEU A 340 -2.20 8.94 2.37
N ASP A 341 -3.18 9.08 1.48
CA ASP A 341 -3.77 10.39 1.22
C ASP A 341 -4.79 10.71 2.32
N LEU A 342 -4.37 11.52 3.29
CA LEU A 342 -5.19 11.93 4.44
C LEU A 342 -6.43 12.77 4.06
N THR A 343 -6.56 13.16 2.80
CA THR A 343 -7.72 13.92 2.30
C THR A 343 -8.70 13.08 1.48
N ASP A 344 -8.38 11.81 1.26
CA ASP A 344 -9.23 10.87 0.53
C ASP A 344 -10.41 10.40 1.39
N TYR A 345 -11.55 10.15 0.75
CA TYR A 345 -12.75 9.62 1.38
C TYR A 345 -12.52 8.22 1.94
N ASP A 346 -11.77 7.37 1.21
CA ASP A 346 -11.47 6.00 1.64
C ASP A 346 -10.61 6.01 2.93
N THR A 347 -9.77 7.03 3.09
CA THR A 347 -8.99 7.24 4.31
C THR A 347 -9.90 7.62 5.49
N GLU A 348 -10.88 8.50 5.29
CA GLU A 348 -11.87 8.84 6.31
C GLU A 348 -12.67 7.60 6.74
N ASP A 349 -13.14 6.80 5.77
CA ASP A 349 -13.90 5.58 6.03
C ASP A 349 -13.07 4.56 6.84
N TYR A 350 -11.79 4.39 6.50
CA TYR A 350 -10.85 3.56 7.27
C TYR A 350 -10.74 3.99 8.73
N PHE A 351 -10.44 5.26 9.00
CA PHE A 351 -10.31 5.72 10.38
C PHE A 351 -11.64 5.65 11.14
N SER A 352 -12.77 5.93 10.48
CA SER A 352 -14.10 5.82 11.09
C SER A 352 -14.48 4.38 11.45
N SER A 353 -13.92 3.40 10.72
CA SER A 353 -14.20 1.98 10.91
C SER A 353 -13.67 1.40 12.23
N PHE A 354 -12.80 2.13 12.95
CA PHE A 354 -12.36 1.74 14.30
C PHE A 354 -13.40 1.99 15.38
N PHE A 355 -14.48 2.69 15.05
CA PHE A 355 -15.53 3.07 15.99
C PHE A 355 -16.87 2.44 15.60
N LYS A 356 -17.59 1.91 16.59
CA LYS A 356 -18.99 1.53 16.49
C LYS A 356 -19.78 2.38 17.48
N ASN A 357 -20.62 3.25 16.92
CA ASN A 357 -21.56 4.09 17.67
C ASN A 357 -22.94 3.47 17.76
#